data_AF-A0A7Y3P882-F1
#
_entry.id   AF-A0A7Y3P882-F1
#
_cell.length_a   1.000
_cell.length_b   1.000
_cell.length_c   1.000
_cell.angle_alpha   90.00
_cell.angle_beta   90.00
_cell.angle_gamma   90.00
#
_symmetry.space_group_name_H-M   'P 1'
#
loop_
_entity.id
_entity.type
_entity.pdbx_description
1 polymer ?
#
loop_
_entity_poly.entity_id
_entity_poly.type
_entity_poly.pdbx_seq_one_letter_code
_entity_poly.pdbx_strand_id
1 'polypeptide(L)'
;MRELERGFSGPTVCRLTGVTYRQLDYWARTDLITPSIQPAHGSGSKRTYSYRDLVEVKVIKSLLDNGVSLIRARQAVECLRASLGVDLASATLVLSSRGSVLADLDGLVDLLKGGQGVLNIVSMASVVTEITAALEAV
;
A
#
# COMPACT_ATOMS: atom_id res chain seq x y z
N MET A 1 1.38 -19.54 1.89
CA MET A 1 2.86 -19.38 1.89
C MET A 1 3.46 -19.23 0.49
N ARG A 2 2.94 -19.88 -0.58
CA ARG A 2 3.48 -19.77 -1.96
C ARG A 2 3.40 -18.38 -2.62
N GLU A 3 2.50 -17.50 -2.18
CA GLU A 3 2.26 -16.22 -2.86
C GLU A 3 3.33 -15.15 -2.57
N LEU A 4 4.00 -15.24 -1.42
CA LEU A 4 5.06 -14.31 -1.02
C LEU A 4 6.32 -14.46 -1.90
N GLU A 5 6.49 -15.60 -2.57
CA GLU A 5 7.63 -15.89 -3.45
C GLU A 5 7.34 -15.52 -4.93
N ARG A 6 6.09 -15.17 -5.27
CA ARG A 6 5.69 -14.83 -6.65
C ARG A 6 6.05 -13.38 -6.97
N GLY A 7 6.70 -13.17 -8.11
CA GLY A 7 6.94 -11.85 -8.68
C GLY A 7 5.87 -11.41 -9.67
N PHE A 8 5.49 -10.14 -9.61
CA PHE A 8 4.44 -9.55 -10.45
C PHE A 8 5.02 -8.52 -11.41
N SER A 9 4.66 -8.60 -12.69
CA SER A 9 5.05 -7.60 -13.70
C SER A 9 4.21 -6.33 -13.54
N GLY A 10 4.72 -5.17 -14.01
CA GLY A 10 3.99 -3.90 -13.98
C GLY A 10 2.54 -3.97 -14.51
N PRO A 11 2.28 -4.59 -15.69
CA PRO A 11 0.90 -4.79 -16.16
C PRO A 11 0.02 -5.63 -15.22
N THR A 12 0.61 -6.64 -14.56
CA THR A 12 -0.10 -7.45 -13.57
C THR A 12 -0.42 -6.65 -12.32
N VAL A 13 0.52 -5.84 -11.82
CA VAL A 13 0.28 -4.91 -10.70
C VAL A 13 -0.86 -3.95 -11.03
N CYS A 14 -0.87 -3.35 -12.22
CA CYS A 14 -1.94 -2.46 -12.66
C CYS A 14 -3.31 -3.15 -12.63
N ARG A 15 -3.39 -4.38 -13.15
CA ARG A 15 -4.63 -5.17 -13.15
C ARG A 15 -5.10 -5.51 -11.74
N LEU A 16 -4.20 -5.92 -10.85
CA LEU A 16 -4.53 -6.34 -9.49
C LEU A 16 -4.91 -5.18 -8.57
N THR A 17 -4.31 -4.00 -8.77
CA THR A 17 -4.48 -2.85 -7.87
C THR A 17 -5.41 -1.77 -8.42
N GLY A 18 -5.71 -1.81 -9.72
CA GLY A 18 -6.53 -0.82 -10.42
C GLY A 18 -5.80 0.50 -10.72
N VAL A 19 -4.48 0.59 -10.50
CA VAL A 19 -3.70 1.77 -10.92
C VAL A 19 -3.44 1.75 -12.42
N THR A 20 -3.32 2.93 -13.01
CA THR A 20 -2.86 3.04 -14.40
C THR A 20 -1.36 2.75 -14.49
N TYR A 21 -0.91 2.27 -15.66
CA TYR A 21 0.52 2.05 -15.90
C TYR A 21 1.35 3.34 -15.73
N ARG A 22 0.79 4.50 -16.10
CA ARG A 22 1.44 5.80 -15.92
C ARG A 22 1.63 6.16 -14.45
N GLN A 23 0.63 5.90 -13.60
CA GLN A 23 0.76 6.10 -12.15
C GLN A 23 1.87 5.21 -11.60
N LEU A 24 1.84 3.91 -11.92
CA LEU A 24 2.84 2.97 -11.45
C LEU A 24 4.26 3.35 -11.92
N ASP A 25 4.43 3.72 -13.19
CA ASP A 25 5.72 4.14 -13.73
C ASP A 25 6.23 5.44 -13.07
N TYR A 26 5.35 6.41 -12.86
CA TYR A 26 5.70 7.65 -12.16
C TYR A 26 6.11 7.39 -10.71
N TRP A 27 5.38 6.54 -9.99
CA TRP A 27 5.71 6.16 -8.61
C TRP A 27 7.03 5.40 -8.52
N ALA A 28 7.32 4.54 -9.51
CA ALA A 28 8.60 3.84 -9.62
C ALA A 28 9.77 4.77 -9.97
N ARG A 29 9.56 5.81 -10.78
CA ARG A 29 10.59 6.80 -11.13
C ARG A 29 10.88 7.81 -10.02
N THR A 30 9.97 7.97 -9.07
CA THR A 30 10.07 8.93 -7.96
C THR A 30 10.28 8.24 -6.61
N ASP A 31 10.68 6.97 -6.64
CA ASP A 31 10.93 6.11 -5.47
C ASP A 31 9.77 6.14 -4.45
N LEU A 32 8.54 6.38 -4.91
CA LEU A 32 7.37 6.21 -4.08
C LEU A 32 7.08 4.72 -3.87
N ILE A 33 7.17 3.95 -4.95
CA ILE A 33 7.09 2.49 -4.94
C ILE A 33 8.32 1.95 -5.67
N THR A 34 9.15 1.18 -4.98
CA THR A 34 10.32 0.55 -5.58
C THR A 34 10.03 -0.94 -5.75
N PRO A 35 10.15 -1.52 -6.97
CA PRO A 35 9.98 -2.96 -7.15
C PRO A 35 11.02 -3.71 -6.31
N SER A 36 10.55 -4.49 -5.32
CA SER A 36 11.42 -5.09 -4.32
C SER A 36 12.08 -6.41 -4.77
N ILE A 37 11.55 -7.07 -5.80
CA ILE A 37 12.14 -8.31 -6.34
C ILE A 37 13.19 -8.01 -7.42
N GLN A 38 12.81 -7.20 -8.41
CA GLN A 38 13.73 -6.82 -9.48
C GLN A 38 13.47 -5.37 -9.89
N PRO A 39 14.34 -4.43 -9.48
CA PRO A 39 14.29 -3.07 -10.00
C PRO A 39 14.69 -3.04 -11.47
N ALA A 40 14.32 -1.96 -12.17
CA ALA A 40 14.78 -1.75 -13.53
C ALA A 40 16.27 -1.34 -13.55
N HIS A 41 17.09 -2.05 -14.32
CA HIS A 41 18.46 -1.69 -14.64
C HIS A 41 18.60 -1.47 -16.15
N GLY A 42 18.65 -0.21 -16.59
CA GLY A 42 18.82 0.15 -17.99
C GLY A 42 17.62 -0.14 -18.89
N SER A 43 17.80 0.09 -20.20
CA SER A 43 16.76 -0.12 -21.21
C SER A 43 16.44 -1.61 -21.36
N GLY A 44 15.15 -1.95 -21.37
CA GLY A 44 14.68 -3.32 -21.59
C GLY A 44 14.55 -4.20 -20.34
N SER A 45 15.04 -3.77 -19.18
CA SER A 45 14.82 -4.48 -17.91
C SER A 45 13.36 -4.40 -17.46
N LYS A 46 12.81 -5.52 -16.98
CA LYS A 46 11.44 -5.60 -16.47
C LYS A 46 11.46 -5.41 -14.96
N ARG A 47 10.58 -4.53 -14.47
CA ARG A 47 10.31 -4.38 -13.04
C ARG A 47 9.48 -5.56 -12.55
N THR A 48 9.92 -6.16 -11.46
CA THR A 48 9.22 -7.27 -10.78
C THR A 48 8.93 -6.86 -9.36
N TYR A 49 7.64 -6.89 -9.01
CA TYR A 49 7.09 -6.43 -7.74
C TYR A 49 6.73 -7.62 -6.85
N SER A 50 6.90 -7.49 -5.53
CA SER A 50 6.46 -8.47 -4.55
C SER A 50 5.00 -8.24 -4.14
N TYR A 51 4.39 -9.22 -3.44
CA TYR A 51 3.09 -9.03 -2.78
C TYR A 51 3.03 -7.78 -1.90
N ARG A 52 4.11 -7.48 -1.17
CA ARG A 52 4.18 -6.28 -0.33
C ARG A 52 4.07 -5.00 -1.16
N ASP A 53 4.73 -4.96 -2.32
CA ASP A 53 4.63 -3.81 -3.23
C ASP A 53 3.19 -3.64 -3.73
N LEU A 54 2.46 -4.73 -4.00
CA LEU A 54 1.05 -4.67 -4.41
C LEU A 54 0.18 -4.02 -3.32
N VAL A 55 0.39 -4.41 -2.05
CA VAL A 55 -0.31 -3.82 -0.90
C VAL A 55 -0.01 -2.32 -0.81
N GLU A 56 1.25 -1.91 -0.92
CA GLU A 56 1.62 -0.49 -0.90
C GLU A 56 0.99 0.31 -2.05
N VAL A 57 1.03 -0.23 -3.28
CA VAL A 57 0.39 0.38 -4.46
C VAL A 57 -1.12 0.54 -4.22
N LYS A 58 -1.77 -0.48 -3.65
CA LYS A 58 -3.21 -0.45 -3.36
C LYS A 58 -3.56 0.54 -2.25
N VAL A 59 -2.73 0.65 -1.20
CA VAL A 59 -2.90 1.68 -0.16
C VAL A 59 -2.79 3.08 -0.76
N ILE A 60 -1.80 3.35 -1.61
CA ILE A 60 -1.67 4.65 -2.28
C ILE A 60 -2.90 4.94 -3.11
N LYS A 61 -3.35 3.98 -3.94
CA LYS A 61 -4.59 4.10 -4.74
C LYS A 61 -5.78 4.47 -3.83
N SER A 62 -6.03 3.70 -2.78
CA SER A 62 -7.16 3.94 -1.88
C SER A 62 -7.08 5.32 -1.22
N LEU A 63 -5.90 5.75 -0.79
CA LEU A 63 -5.71 7.09 -0.21
C LEU A 63 -6.02 8.19 -1.24
N LEU A 64 -5.48 8.09 -2.44
CA LEU A 64 -5.72 9.07 -3.51
C LEU A 64 -7.20 9.11 -3.94
N ASP A 65 -7.86 7.95 -4.04
CA ASP A 65 -9.28 7.87 -4.38
C ASP A 65 -10.17 8.53 -3.31
N ASN A 66 -9.72 8.55 -2.05
CA ASN A 66 -10.37 9.25 -0.94
C ASN A 66 -9.93 10.72 -0.81
N GLY A 67 -9.26 11.29 -1.81
CA GLY A 67 -8.86 12.70 -1.83
C GLY A 67 -7.63 13.04 -0.98
N VAL A 68 -6.91 12.04 -0.45
CA VAL A 68 -5.64 12.28 0.25
C VAL A 68 -4.58 12.69 -0.76
N SER A 69 -3.75 13.68 -0.41
CA SER A 69 -2.67 14.14 -1.28
C SER A 69 -1.55 13.11 -1.42
N LEU A 70 -0.82 13.10 -2.54
CA LEU A 70 0.28 12.18 -2.77
C LEU A 70 1.38 12.26 -1.70
N ILE A 71 1.63 13.47 -1.17
CA ILE A 71 2.60 13.69 -0.09
C ILE A 71 2.16 12.94 1.17
N ARG A 72 0.89 13.02 1.55
CA ARG A 72 0.36 12.27 2.71
C ARG A 72 0.30 10.78 2.45
N ALA A 73 -0.05 10.37 1.23
CA ALA A 73 -0.01 8.96 0.85
C ALA A 73 1.41 8.36 1.00
N ARG A 74 2.45 9.12 0.61
CA ARG A 74 3.85 8.74 0.83
C ARG A 74 4.16 8.51 2.31
N GLN A 75 3.78 9.44 3.18
CA GLN A 75 3.98 9.31 4.64
C GLN A 75 3.25 8.09 5.22
N ALA A 76 2.06 7.79 4.70
CA ALA A 76 1.27 6.65 5.14
C ALA A 76 1.93 5.31 4.75
N VAL A 77 2.49 5.22 3.55
CA VAL A 77 3.24 4.04 3.11
C VAL A 77 4.57 3.90 3.85
N GLU A 78 5.26 5.00 4.17
CA GLU A 78 6.46 4.96 5.02
C GLU A 78 6.13 4.40 6.41
N CYS A 79 4.99 4.78 6.99
CA CYS A 79 4.49 4.17 8.22
C CYS A 79 4.24 2.66 8.06
N LEU A 80 3.58 2.24 6.97
CA LEU A 80 3.36 0.81 6.68
C LEU A 80 4.68 0.03 6.52
N ARG A 81 5.72 0.65 5.94
CA ARG A 81 7.06 0.04 5.80
C ARG A 81 7.75 -0.16 7.15
N ALA A 82 7.62 0.80 8.06
CA ALA A 82 8.22 0.76 9.39
C ALA A 82 7.60 -0.29 10.32
N SER A 83 6.35 -0.70 10.06
CA SER A 83 5.59 -1.63 10.91
C SER A 83 5.87 -3.11 10.63
N LEU A 84 7.11 -3.54 10.86
CA LEU A 84 7.50 -4.95 10.72
C LEU A 84 6.77 -5.85 11.71
N GLY A 85 6.29 -7.00 11.24
CA GLY A 85 5.65 -8.03 12.08
C GLY A 85 4.19 -7.75 12.47
N VAL A 86 3.60 -6.65 12.00
CA VAL A 86 2.17 -6.36 12.20
C VAL A 86 1.31 -7.28 11.34
N ASP A 87 0.27 -7.86 11.93
CA ASP A 87 -0.79 -8.54 11.19
C ASP A 87 -1.65 -7.49 10.45
N LEU A 88 -1.42 -7.38 9.14
CA LEU A 88 -2.17 -6.45 8.30
C LEU A 88 -3.66 -6.80 8.23
N ALA A 89 -4.06 -8.03 8.51
CA ALA A 89 -5.47 -8.43 8.48
C ALA A 89 -6.28 -7.85 9.66
N SER A 90 -5.63 -7.47 10.77
CA SER A 90 -6.27 -6.84 11.92
C SER A 90 -5.96 -5.35 12.05
N ALA A 91 -5.11 -4.81 11.17
CA ALA A 91 -4.63 -3.45 11.26
C ALA A 91 -5.49 -2.45 10.46
N THR A 92 -5.43 -1.20 10.91
CA THR A 92 -6.05 -0.04 10.29
C THR A 92 -5.01 1.06 10.19
N LEU A 93 -4.79 1.58 8.98
CA LEU A 93 -3.93 2.72 8.75
C LEU A 93 -4.73 4.01 8.97
N VAL A 94 -4.36 4.76 9.99
CA VAL A 94 -5.02 5.99 10.43
C VAL A 94 -4.15 7.18 10.06
N LEU A 95 -4.71 8.13 9.31
CA LEU A 95 -4.06 9.40 8.96
C LEU A 95 -4.67 10.50 9.82
N SER A 96 -3.80 11.28 10.46
CA SER A 96 -4.16 12.43 11.29
C SER A 96 -3.38 13.67 10.90
N SER A 97 -3.63 14.80 11.58
CA SER A 97 -2.79 15.99 11.46
C SER A 97 -1.36 15.78 11.98
N ARG A 98 -1.15 14.81 12.88
CA ARG A 98 0.15 14.51 13.52
C ARG A 98 1.00 13.49 12.76
N GLY A 99 0.42 12.83 11.76
CA GLY A 99 1.09 11.79 10.98
C GLY A 99 0.18 10.59 10.72
N SER A 100 0.80 9.51 10.25
CA SER A 100 0.12 8.23 9.98
C SER A 100 0.54 7.19 11.01
N VAL A 101 -0.40 6.32 11.41
CA VAL A 101 -0.15 5.23 12.35
C VAL A 101 -0.92 3.98 11.93
N LEU A 102 -0.34 2.80 12.14
CA LEU A 102 -1.08 1.54 12.09
C LEU A 102 -1.60 1.23 13.50
N ALA A 103 -2.90 1.07 13.62
CA ALA A 103 -3.57 0.72 14.86
C ALA A 103 -4.47 -0.50 14.63
N ASP A 104 -4.60 -1.35 15.63
CA ASP A 104 -5.70 -2.31 15.71
C ASP A 104 -7.00 -1.60 16.10
N LEU A 105 -8.06 -2.37 16.34
CA LEU A 105 -9.37 -1.81 16.69
C LEU A 105 -9.32 -1.02 18.01
N ASP A 106 -8.65 -1.56 19.03
CA ASP A 106 -8.56 -0.91 20.34
C ASP A 106 -7.73 0.37 20.27
N GLY A 107 -6.57 0.33 19.59
CA GLY A 107 -5.75 1.51 19.35
C GLY A 107 -6.49 2.58 18.54
N LEU A 108 -7.30 2.21 17.55
CA LEU A 108 -8.13 3.14 16.81
C LEU A 108 -9.15 3.83 17.72
N VAL A 109 -9.84 3.06 18.58
CA VAL A 109 -10.80 3.60 19.55
C VAL A 109 -10.10 4.57 20.51
N ASP A 110 -8.90 4.24 20.98
CA ASP A 110 -8.13 5.10 21.87
C ASP A 110 -7.66 6.39 21.20
N LEU A 111 -7.25 6.34 19.93
CA LEU A 111 -6.91 7.52 19.15
C LEU A 111 -8.11 8.48 19.00
N LEU A 112 -9.29 7.91 18.73
CA LEU A 112 -10.54 8.67 18.62
C LEU A 112 -10.96 9.28 19.96
N LYS A 113 -10.89 8.50 21.06
CA LYS A 113 -11.21 8.97 22.42
C LYS A 113 -10.23 10.04 22.91
N GLY A 114 -8.95 9.91 22.55
CA GLY A 114 -7.89 10.87 22.88
C GLY A 114 -8.00 12.21 22.15
N GLY A 115 -9.03 12.41 21.32
CA GLY A 115 -9.28 13.67 20.60
C GLY A 115 -8.32 13.91 19.45
N GLN A 116 -7.60 12.89 18.96
CA GLN A 116 -6.82 13.04 17.75
C GLN A 116 -7.76 13.12 16.55
N GLY A 117 -7.71 14.25 15.84
CA GLY A 117 -8.47 14.43 14.61
C GLY A 117 -8.01 13.44 13.53
N VAL A 118 -8.89 12.53 13.16
CA VAL A 118 -8.68 11.57 12.07
C VAL A 118 -9.12 12.19 10.75
N LEU A 119 -8.21 12.21 9.78
CA LEU A 119 -8.43 12.77 8.45
C LEU A 119 -8.82 11.68 7.44
N ASN A 120 -8.24 10.49 7.57
CA ASN A 120 -8.55 9.35 6.71
C ASN A 120 -8.25 8.03 7.44
N ILE A 121 -8.96 6.97 7.08
CA ILE A 121 -8.81 5.63 7.63
C ILE A 121 -8.81 4.64 6.46
N VAL A 122 -7.81 3.76 6.42
CA VAL A 122 -7.75 2.63 5.48
C VAL A 122 -7.69 1.33 6.26
N SER A 123 -8.70 0.48 6.10
CA SER A 123 -8.67 -0.88 6.62
C SER A 123 -7.66 -1.71 5.84
N MET A 124 -6.62 -2.20 6.51
CA MET A 124 -5.62 -3.06 5.86
C MET A 124 -6.20 -4.44 5.55
N ALA A 125 -7.17 -4.90 6.33
CA ALA A 125 -7.95 -6.10 6.07
C ALA A 125 -8.63 -6.07 4.69
N SER A 126 -9.29 -4.94 4.36
CA SER A 126 -9.93 -4.75 3.05
C SER A 126 -8.91 -4.79 1.92
N VAL A 127 -7.79 -4.08 2.08
CA VAL A 127 -6.70 -4.04 1.08
C VAL A 127 -6.14 -5.44 0.82
N VAL A 128 -5.84 -6.19 1.89
CA VAL A 128 -5.32 -7.56 1.79
C VAL A 128 -6.34 -8.47 1.13
N THR A 129 -7.62 -8.38 1.51
CA THR A 129 -8.70 -9.21 0.95
C THR A 129 -8.89 -8.93 -0.54
N GLU A 130 -8.93 -7.66 -0.94
CA GLU A 130 -9.08 -7.26 -2.35
C GLU A 130 -7.92 -7.75 -3.21
N ILE A 131 -6.68 -7.64 -2.73
CA ILE A 131 -5.50 -8.12 -3.46
C ILE A 131 -5.50 -9.65 -3.55
N THR A 132 -5.82 -10.34 -2.45
CA THR A 132 -5.87 -11.81 -2.43
C THR A 132 -6.94 -12.33 -3.38
N ALA A 133 -8.15 -11.76 -3.34
CA ALA A 133 -9.22 -12.13 -4.27
C ALA A 133 -8.84 -11.84 -5.74
N ALA A 134 -8.17 -10.71 -6.00
CA ALA A 134 -7.68 -10.39 -7.35
C ALA A 134 -6.59 -11.37 -7.82
N LEU A 135 -5.77 -11.89 -6.92
CA LEU A 135 -4.74 -12.89 -7.22
C LEU A 135 -5.34 -14.25 -7.54
N GLU A 136 -6.37 -14.67 -6.82
CA GLU A 136 -7.10 -15.92 -7.06
C GLU A 136 -7.81 -15.93 -8.43
N ALA A 137 -8.12 -14.75 -8.97
CA ALA A 137 -8.76 -14.58 -10.27
C ALA A 137 -7.80 -14.61 -11.47
N VAL A 138 -6.48 -14.76 -11.27
CA VAL A 138 -5.42 -14.70 -12.32
C VAL A 138 -4.64 -16.01 -12.45
#